data_AF-A0A4X1USL2-F1
#
_entry.id   AF-A0A4X1USL2-F1
#
_cell.length_a   1.000
_cell.length_b   1.000
_cell.length_c   1.000
_cell.angle_alpha   90.00
_cell.angle_beta   90.00
_cell.angle_gamma   90.00
#
_symmetry.space_group_name_H-M   'P 1'
#
loop_
_entity.id
_entity.type
_entity.pdbx_description
1 polymer ?
#
loop_
_entity_poly.entity_id
_entity_poly.type
_entity_poly.pdbx_seq_one_letter_code
_entity_poly.pdbx_strand_id
1 'polypeptide(L)'
;MEHPGAGINSNECENVSRKEEMSEEFEADAMESLADLPFATVDIKDDYEIIDVPQRNLERNKENEWNNKEQIKKKKKGKDYQPNYFLSIPITNKEIVKGIKILQNEIIQQDQRLAKAMSRDGSFHITLLVMKLLNEDEVNIGIDALLELKPFIEEILQGKPLTLPFEGVDTFGNQVGFVKLAEGDHINPLLEIADTAKRTFQEKGVLAGESKTFKPHLTFMKLSRTPWLRKKGVKKIDPKVYEKFISHRFGEEVVHCIDLCSMLKKKQSNGYYHCESSIVIGKKPVGIRDLINEALRRERMGLKSKVKQIKELMLRPETQARIRREFEGRSINHSYQGKEVDYFSTILT
;
A
#
# COMPACT_ATOMS: atom_id res chain seq x y z
N MET A 1 65.30 22.29 39.30
CA MET A 1 64.62 23.37 38.56
C MET A 1 64.89 23.13 37.10
N GLU A 2 63.84 23.24 36.27
CA GLU A 2 63.87 23.33 34.81
C GLU A 2 64.52 22.17 34.03
N HIS A 3 63.69 21.47 33.25
CA HIS A 3 64.13 20.84 32.02
C HIS A 3 63.24 21.33 30.86
N PRO A 4 63.83 21.90 29.79
CA PRO A 4 63.16 22.21 28.53
C PRO A 4 63.47 21.17 27.42
N GLY A 5 62.65 21.19 26.37
CA GLY A 5 62.99 20.73 25.01
C GLY A 5 62.55 19.31 24.65
N ALA A 6 61.40 19.14 23.98
CA ALA A 6 61.25 18.97 22.52
C ALA A 6 61.34 17.48 22.07
N GLY A 7 60.44 16.90 21.28
CA GLY A 7 59.24 17.37 20.61
C GLY A 7 58.57 16.23 19.82
N ILE A 8 57.57 16.63 19.02
CA ILE A 8 56.88 15.92 17.93
C ILE A 8 55.82 14.88 18.35
N ASN A 9 54.54 15.27 18.22
CA ASN A 9 53.62 14.47 17.41
C ASN A 9 52.43 15.31 16.88
N SER A 10 52.26 15.26 15.57
CA SER A 10 51.10 15.72 14.80
C SER A 10 49.88 14.85 15.07
N ASN A 11 48.69 15.44 15.20
CA ASN A 11 47.42 14.79 14.87
C ASN A 11 46.36 15.85 14.57
N GLU A 12 46.09 16.05 13.29
CA GLU A 12 44.87 16.64 12.78
C GLU A 12 43.79 15.56 12.60
N CYS A 13 42.54 16.06 12.53
CA CYS A 13 41.33 15.42 12.00
C CYS A 13 40.42 14.67 12.99
N GLU A 14 39.69 15.45 13.79
CA GLU A 14 38.28 15.17 14.09
C GLU A 14 37.39 15.72 12.97
N ASN A 15 36.61 14.85 12.31
CA ASN A 15 35.21 15.10 11.88
C ASN A 15 34.74 14.11 10.82
N VAL A 16 34.32 12.90 11.19
CA VAL A 16 33.35 12.12 10.39
C VAL A 16 32.58 11.15 11.31
N SER A 17 31.44 11.55 11.89
CA SER A 17 30.50 10.56 12.50
C SER A 17 29.08 11.10 12.76
N ARG A 18 28.48 11.83 11.82
CA ARG A 18 27.06 12.27 11.96
C ARG A 18 26.23 12.21 10.67
N LYS A 19 26.81 11.79 9.54
CA LYS A 19 26.10 11.71 8.26
C LYS A 19 25.60 10.30 7.90
N GLU A 20 26.21 9.24 8.43
CA GLU A 20 25.86 7.86 8.08
C GLU A 20 24.61 7.33 8.82
N GLU A 21 24.42 7.67 10.09
CA GLU A 21 23.25 7.21 10.87
C GLU A 21 21.92 7.75 10.31
N MET A 22 21.89 9.00 9.84
CA MET A 22 20.68 9.62 9.32
C MET A 22 20.31 9.10 7.92
N SER A 23 21.27 8.63 7.11
CA SER A 23 20.98 8.02 5.81
C SER A 23 20.49 6.57 5.93
N GLU A 24 21.01 5.80 6.89
CA GLU A 24 20.58 4.40 7.09
C GLU A 24 19.16 4.31 7.64
N GLU A 25 18.75 5.23 8.52
CA GLU A 25 17.38 5.25 9.08
C GLU A 25 16.34 5.61 7.99
N PHE A 26 16.67 6.54 7.09
CA PHE A 26 15.81 6.91 5.95
C PHE A 26 15.74 5.81 4.88
N GLU A 27 16.84 5.11 4.59
CA GLU A 27 16.85 3.97 3.67
C GLU A 27 16.13 2.75 4.25
N ALA A 28 16.21 2.54 5.57
CA ALA A 28 15.47 1.48 6.27
C ALA A 28 13.95 1.72 6.23
N ASP A 29 13.48 2.96 6.45
CA ASP A 29 12.04 3.31 6.43
C ASP A 29 11.46 3.20 4.99
N ALA A 30 12.25 3.55 3.97
CA ALA A 30 11.87 3.42 2.56
C ALA A 30 11.85 1.96 2.08
N MET A 31 12.84 1.14 2.48
CA MET A 31 12.87 -0.29 2.19
C MET A 31 11.78 -1.06 2.96
N GLU A 32 11.45 -0.63 4.18
CA GLU A 32 10.38 -1.21 4.99
C GLU A 32 9.00 -1.03 4.32
N SER A 33 8.75 0.17 3.79
CA SER A 33 7.54 0.51 3.04
C SER A 33 7.35 -0.36 1.78
N LEU A 34 8.43 -0.62 1.04
CA LEU A 34 8.40 -1.52 -0.13
C LEU A 34 8.28 -3.01 0.23
N ALA A 35 8.72 -3.41 1.43
CA ALA A 35 8.74 -4.80 1.88
C ALA A 35 7.35 -5.34 2.30
N ASP A 36 6.45 -4.45 2.70
CA ASP A 36 5.08 -4.79 3.10
C ASP A 36 4.10 -4.94 1.93
N LEU A 37 4.55 -4.70 0.70
CA LEU A 37 3.75 -4.84 -0.52
C LEU A 37 3.16 -6.26 -0.63
N PRO A 38 1.86 -6.43 -0.94
CA PRO A 38 1.22 -7.74 -1.02
C PRO A 38 1.86 -8.68 -2.04
N PHE A 39 2.44 -8.17 -3.14
CA PHE A 39 2.93 -9.02 -4.24
C PHE A 39 4.19 -8.52 -4.98
N ALA A 40 5.14 -7.83 -4.32
CA ALA A 40 6.41 -7.53 -4.97
C ALA A 40 7.19 -8.85 -5.26
N THR A 41 7.13 -9.29 -6.52
CA THR A 41 7.86 -10.38 -7.19
C THR A 41 7.17 -11.74 -7.30
N VAL A 42 6.35 -11.92 -8.36
CA VAL A 42 6.32 -13.17 -9.12
C VAL A 42 6.51 -12.84 -10.60
N ASP A 43 7.76 -12.61 -10.98
CA ASP A 43 8.28 -12.98 -12.29
C ASP A 43 9.38 -14.01 -12.02
N ILE A 44 8.99 -15.27 -11.85
CA ILE A 44 9.90 -16.40 -11.95
C ILE A 44 9.60 -17.01 -13.32
N LYS A 45 10.41 -16.63 -14.31
CA LYS A 45 10.63 -17.49 -15.47
C LYS A 45 11.68 -18.52 -15.05
N ASP A 46 11.21 -19.66 -14.56
CA ASP A 46 11.97 -20.89 -14.66
C ASP A 46 11.64 -21.46 -16.03
N ASP A 47 12.67 -21.61 -16.88
CA ASP A 47 12.82 -22.63 -17.93
C ASP A 47 14.00 -22.23 -18.82
N TYR A 48 15.18 -22.70 -18.45
CA TYR A 48 16.27 -22.98 -19.39
C TYR A 48 16.82 -24.35 -19.05
N GLU A 49 16.07 -25.38 -19.44
CA GLU A 49 16.69 -26.65 -19.82
C GLU A 49 17.36 -26.43 -21.18
N ILE A 50 18.65 -26.75 -21.22
CA ILE A 50 19.47 -26.73 -22.42
C ILE A 50 19.01 -27.87 -23.33
N ILE A 51 18.38 -27.56 -24.46
CA ILE A 51 18.21 -28.51 -25.55
C ILE A 51 18.74 -27.85 -26.83
N ASP A 52 19.88 -28.36 -27.28
CA ASP A 52 20.46 -28.11 -28.60
C ASP A 52 19.59 -28.71 -29.71
N VAL A 53 19.07 -27.90 -30.64
CA VAL A 53 18.74 -28.35 -32.02
C VAL A 53 18.94 -27.20 -33.02
N PRO A 54 19.49 -27.43 -34.24
CA PRO A 54 19.89 -26.38 -35.16
C PRO A 54 18.79 -25.85 -36.10
N GLN A 55 19.10 -24.68 -36.67
CA GLN A 55 18.38 -23.83 -37.63
C GLN A 55 17.67 -24.54 -38.81
N ARG A 56 16.50 -24.02 -39.22
CA ARG A 56 16.26 -23.47 -40.58
C ARG A 56 14.87 -22.83 -40.81
N ASN A 57 14.93 -21.67 -41.48
CA ASN A 57 14.02 -21.10 -42.51
C ASN A 57 12.79 -20.25 -42.15
N LEU A 58 13.07 -18.94 -42.21
CA LEU A 58 12.35 -17.80 -42.79
C LEU A 58 11.23 -18.10 -43.81
N GLU A 59 9.99 -17.66 -43.53
CA GLU A 59 9.05 -16.97 -44.45
C GLU A 59 7.63 -16.83 -43.83
N ARG A 60 7.37 -15.72 -43.12
CA ARG A 60 6.00 -15.17 -42.85
C ARG A 60 6.11 -13.81 -42.15
N ASN A 61 6.34 -12.74 -42.91
CA ASN A 61 6.80 -11.45 -42.33
C ASN A 61 6.01 -10.19 -42.71
N LYS A 62 4.68 -10.26 -42.89
CA LYS A 62 3.87 -9.03 -43.06
C LYS A 62 2.59 -8.94 -42.20
N GLU A 63 1.96 -10.05 -41.83
CA GLU A 63 0.83 -10.03 -40.86
C GLU A 63 1.30 -9.99 -39.38
N ASN A 64 2.52 -10.48 -39.12
CA ASN A 64 3.08 -10.54 -37.76
C ASN A 64 3.48 -9.16 -37.22
N GLU A 65 3.72 -8.15 -38.06
CA GLU A 65 4.10 -6.80 -37.62
C GLU A 65 2.92 -5.98 -37.07
N TRP A 66 1.72 -6.15 -37.63
CA TRP A 66 0.53 -5.46 -37.13
C TRP A 66 0.08 -6.04 -35.79
N ASN A 67 0.06 -7.38 -35.69
CA ASN A 67 -0.22 -8.09 -34.45
C ASN A 67 0.87 -7.85 -33.39
N ASN A 68 2.15 -7.69 -33.77
CA ASN A 68 3.19 -7.29 -32.81
C ASN A 68 2.98 -5.87 -32.31
N LYS A 69 2.59 -4.90 -33.14
CA LYS A 69 2.38 -3.51 -32.67
C LYS A 69 1.21 -3.40 -31.68
N GLU A 70 0.13 -4.17 -31.87
CA GLU A 70 -0.97 -4.25 -30.90
C GLU A 70 -0.59 -5.03 -29.63
N GLN A 71 0.15 -6.14 -29.75
CA GLN A 71 0.66 -6.87 -28.59
C GLN A 71 1.75 -6.10 -27.84
N ILE A 72 2.54 -5.26 -28.50
CA ILE A 72 3.54 -4.37 -27.88
C ILE A 72 2.84 -3.21 -27.18
N LYS A 73 1.75 -2.65 -27.73
CA LYS A 73 0.91 -1.66 -27.01
C LYS A 73 0.20 -2.27 -25.81
N LYS A 74 -0.33 -3.50 -25.91
CA LYS A 74 -0.91 -4.25 -24.78
C LYS A 74 0.15 -4.66 -23.74
N LYS A 75 1.36 -5.07 -24.16
CA LYS A 75 2.50 -5.38 -23.28
C LYS A 75 3.10 -4.15 -22.59
N LYS A 76 3.06 -2.96 -23.21
CA LYS A 76 3.49 -1.71 -22.56
C LYS A 76 2.52 -1.26 -21.45
N LYS A 77 1.20 -1.47 -21.61
CA LYS A 77 0.23 -1.24 -20.52
C LYS A 77 0.38 -2.21 -19.34
N GLY A 78 0.85 -3.44 -19.57
CA GLY A 78 1.04 -4.44 -18.52
C GLY A 78 2.33 -4.30 -17.69
N LYS A 79 3.33 -3.55 -18.16
CA LYS A 79 4.60 -3.34 -17.44
C LYS A 79 4.54 -2.26 -16.35
N ASP A 80 3.47 -1.47 -16.32
CA ASP A 80 3.36 -0.28 -15.47
C ASP A 80 2.29 -0.44 -14.37
N TYR A 81 1.68 -1.62 -14.23
CA TYR A 81 0.71 -1.88 -13.17
C TYR A 81 1.41 -2.47 -11.94
N GLN A 82 2.02 -1.59 -11.16
CA GLN A 82 2.40 -1.90 -9.79
C GLN A 82 1.38 -1.23 -8.85
N PRO A 83 0.59 -2.01 -8.10
CA PRO A 83 -0.32 -1.46 -7.09
C PRO A 83 0.45 -0.67 -6.02
N ASN A 84 -0.17 0.40 -5.53
CA ASN A 84 0.36 1.23 -4.44
C ASN A 84 -0.68 1.51 -3.35
N TYR A 85 -1.92 1.06 -3.53
CA TYR A 85 -3.00 1.09 -2.54
C TYR A 85 -3.77 -0.22 -2.53
N PHE A 86 -4.44 -0.50 -1.42
CA PHE A 86 -5.27 -1.70 -1.27
C PHE A 86 -6.40 -1.50 -0.27
N LEU A 87 -7.45 -2.29 -0.42
CA LEU A 87 -8.48 -2.49 0.59
C LEU A 87 -8.03 -3.56 1.58
N SER A 88 -8.13 -3.24 2.86
CA SER A 88 -7.63 -4.05 3.96
C SER A 88 -8.75 -4.39 4.93
N ILE A 89 -8.85 -5.65 5.34
CA ILE A 89 -9.58 -6.07 6.54
C ILE A 89 -8.53 -6.23 7.66
N PRO A 90 -8.45 -5.31 8.64
CA PRO A 90 -7.50 -5.43 9.73
C PRO A 90 -7.85 -6.60 10.65
N ILE A 91 -6.82 -7.21 11.24
CA ILE A 91 -7.00 -8.21 12.30
C ILE A 91 -7.04 -7.51 13.65
N THR A 92 -8.20 -7.52 14.30
CA THR A 92 -8.43 -6.86 15.60
C THR A 92 -8.50 -7.85 16.76
N ASN A 93 -8.78 -9.14 16.48
CA ASN A 93 -8.81 -10.16 17.50
C ASN A 93 -7.40 -10.46 18.03
N LYS A 94 -7.18 -10.12 19.31
CA LYS A 94 -5.89 -10.28 19.99
C LYS A 94 -5.43 -11.73 20.12
N GLU A 95 -6.35 -12.69 20.10
CA GLU A 95 -6.00 -14.12 20.13
C GLU A 95 -5.30 -14.54 18.83
N ILE A 96 -5.79 -14.08 17.68
CA ILE A 96 -5.15 -14.32 16.38
C ILE A 96 -3.76 -13.69 16.36
N VAL A 97 -3.64 -12.42 16.74
CA VAL A 97 -2.36 -11.70 16.79
C VAL A 97 -1.35 -12.44 17.69
N LYS A 98 -1.80 -12.89 18.88
CA LYS A 98 -0.97 -13.65 19.82
C LYS A 98 -0.56 -15.02 19.24
N GLY A 99 -1.48 -15.74 18.61
CA GLY A 99 -1.21 -17.03 17.97
C GLY A 99 -0.17 -16.91 16.86
N ILE A 100 -0.30 -15.90 16.01
CA ILE A 100 0.68 -15.63 14.94
C ILE A 100 2.03 -15.25 15.53
N LYS A 101 2.08 -14.45 16.58
CA LYS A 101 3.33 -14.10 17.26
C LYS A 101 4.05 -15.33 17.83
N ILE A 102 3.30 -16.27 18.41
CA ILE A 102 3.85 -17.55 18.89
C ILE A 102 4.44 -18.34 17.72
N LEU A 103 3.72 -18.45 16.60
CA LEU A 103 4.22 -19.07 15.36
C LEU A 103 5.51 -18.40 14.87
N GLN A 104 5.53 -17.07 14.75
CA GLN A 104 6.71 -16.32 14.30
C GLN A 104 7.92 -16.57 15.22
N ASN A 105 7.71 -16.54 16.54
CA ASN A 105 8.76 -16.78 17.52
C ASN A 105 9.34 -18.20 17.41
N GLU A 106 8.50 -19.23 17.23
CA GLU A 106 8.95 -20.60 17.03
C GLU A 106 9.80 -20.73 15.76
N ILE A 107 9.40 -20.08 14.66
CA ILE A 107 10.18 -20.08 13.42
C ILE A 107 11.53 -19.37 13.62
N ILE A 108 11.54 -18.22 14.29
CA ILE A 108 12.77 -17.46 14.58
C ILE A 108 13.72 -18.25 15.48
N GLN A 109 13.20 -19.01 16.46
CA GLN A 109 14.01 -19.86 17.32
C GLN A 109 14.72 -20.97 16.52
N GLN A 110 14.08 -21.49 15.48
CA GLN A 110 14.69 -22.49 14.59
C GLN A 110 15.69 -21.88 13.60
N ASP A 111 15.41 -20.68 13.05
CA ASP A 111 16.34 -19.93 12.20
C ASP A 111 16.21 -18.42 12.42
N GLN A 112 17.14 -17.88 13.22
CA GLN A 112 17.15 -16.45 13.59
C GLN A 112 17.27 -15.51 12.39
N ARG A 113 17.79 -15.98 11.25
CA ARG A 113 17.93 -15.17 10.03
C ARG A 113 16.57 -14.75 9.48
N LEU A 114 15.51 -15.51 9.75
CA LEU A 114 14.14 -15.24 9.29
C LEU A 114 13.44 -14.11 10.04
N ALA A 115 14.02 -13.58 11.14
CA ALA A 115 13.37 -12.54 11.95
C ALA A 115 12.96 -11.31 11.14
N LYS A 116 13.83 -10.84 10.22
CA LYS A 116 13.53 -9.68 9.36
C LYS A 116 12.49 -9.96 8.26
N ALA A 117 12.15 -11.23 8.02
CA ALA A 117 11.12 -11.63 7.06
C ALA A 117 9.70 -11.61 7.68
N MET A 118 9.58 -11.49 9.00
CA MET A 118 8.30 -11.50 9.70
C MET A 118 7.52 -10.20 9.47
N SER A 119 6.22 -10.33 9.23
CA SER A 119 5.28 -9.21 9.27
C SER A 119 5.17 -8.71 10.71
N ARG A 120 5.10 -7.39 10.91
CA ARG A 120 4.92 -6.81 12.26
C ARG A 120 3.50 -7.03 12.76
N ASP A 121 3.34 -7.25 14.07
CA ASP A 121 2.06 -7.52 14.73
C ASP A 121 0.96 -6.51 14.32
N GLY A 122 1.31 -5.22 14.30
CA GLY A 122 0.38 -4.14 13.95
C GLY A 122 -0.03 -4.08 12.48
N SER A 123 0.54 -4.90 11.60
CA SER A 123 0.29 -4.90 10.16
C SER A 123 -0.52 -6.09 9.66
N PHE A 124 -0.98 -6.97 10.55
CA PHE A 124 -1.79 -8.13 10.18
C PHE A 124 -3.13 -7.70 9.57
N HIS A 125 -3.40 -8.21 8.35
CA HIS A 125 -4.61 -7.92 7.59
C HIS A 125 -4.89 -9.00 6.54
N ILE A 126 -6.12 -9.02 6.03
CA ILE A 126 -6.46 -9.63 4.74
C ILE A 126 -6.48 -8.52 3.70
N THR A 127 -5.76 -8.70 2.58
CA THR A 127 -5.89 -7.82 1.41
C THR A 127 -7.13 -8.24 0.64
N LEU A 128 -8.12 -7.34 0.49
CA LEU A 128 -9.36 -7.60 -0.24
C LEU A 128 -9.26 -7.22 -1.72
N LEU A 129 -8.60 -6.11 -2.03
CA LEU A 129 -8.44 -5.58 -3.38
C LEU A 129 -7.17 -4.75 -3.46
N VAL A 130 -6.36 -4.93 -4.50
CA VAL A 130 -5.21 -4.05 -4.79
C VAL A 130 -5.54 -3.09 -5.93
N MET A 131 -4.94 -1.90 -5.94
CA MET A 131 -5.19 -0.88 -6.94
C MET A 131 -4.00 0.07 -7.13
N LYS A 132 -4.04 0.85 -8.22
CA LYS A 132 -3.10 1.93 -8.49
C LYS A 132 -3.82 3.29 -8.42
N LEU A 133 -3.37 4.18 -7.53
CA LEU A 133 -3.83 5.57 -7.41
C LEU A 133 -2.61 6.49 -7.54
N LEU A 134 -2.55 7.27 -8.61
CA LEU A 134 -1.35 8.00 -9.05
C LEU A 134 -1.20 9.40 -8.45
N ASN A 135 -2.30 10.00 -8.06
CA ASN A 135 -2.36 11.39 -7.59
C ASN A 135 -3.47 11.53 -6.54
N GLU A 136 -3.53 12.68 -5.88
CA GLU A 136 -4.50 12.94 -4.81
C GLU A 136 -5.95 12.91 -5.30
N ASP A 137 -6.22 13.24 -6.57
CA ASP A 137 -7.58 13.17 -7.11
C ASP A 137 -8.03 11.72 -7.26
N GLU A 138 -7.15 10.83 -7.76
CA GLU A 138 -7.40 9.38 -7.76
C GLU A 138 -7.51 8.81 -6.34
N VAL A 139 -6.76 9.32 -5.36
CA VAL A 139 -6.95 8.96 -3.95
C VAL A 139 -8.35 9.33 -3.48
N ASN A 140 -8.82 10.54 -3.77
CA ASN A 140 -10.18 10.97 -3.43
C ASN A 140 -11.25 10.11 -4.13
N ILE A 141 -11.04 9.76 -5.41
CA ILE A 141 -11.92 8.83 -6.13
C ILE A 141 -11.96 7.46 -5.44
N GLY A 142 -10.81 6.94 -5.00
CA GLY A 142 -10.73 5.70 -4.24
C GLY A 142 -11.47 5.77 -2.89
N ILE A 143 -11.39 6.91 -2.20
CA ILE A 143 -12.16 7.16 -0.98
C ILE A 143 -13.67 7.14 -1.28
N ASP A 144 -14.11 7.83 -2.33
CA ASP A 144 -15.52 7.86 -2.73
C ASP A 144 -16.03 6.47 -3.12
N ALA A 145 -15.24 5.69 -3.87
CA ALA A 145 -15.56 4.31 -4.23
C ALA A 145 -15.68 3.40 -2.98
N LEU A 146 -14.81 3.58 -1.97
CA LEU A 146 -14.92 2.85 -0.71
C LEU A 146 -16.23 3.20 0.04
N LEU A 147 -16.62 4.47 0.06
CA LEU A 147 -17.86 4.89 0.70
C LEU A 147 -19.10 4.35 -0.02
N GLU A 148 -19.07 4.31 -1.36
CA GLU A 148 -20.13 3.73 -2.20
C GLU A 148 -20.20 2.20 -2.10
N LEU A 149 -19.08 1.54 -1.80
CA LEU A 149 -19.03 0.09 -1.60
C LEU A 149 -19.83 -0.35 -0.35
N LYS A 150 -19.88 0.48 0.68
CA LYS A 150 -20.51 0.14 1.97
C LYS A 150 -21.95 -0.43 1.85
N PRO A 151 -22.93 0.23 1.20
CA PRO A 151 -24.28 -0.31 1.09
C PRO A 151 -24.34 -1.67 0.39
N PHE A 152 -23.50 -1.92 -0.61
CA PHE A 152 -23.44 -3.23 -1.27
C PHE A 152 -22.94 -4.32 -0.33
N ILE A 153 -21.95 -4.02 0.53
CA ILE A 153 -21.50 -4.96 1.56
C ILE A 153 -22.64 -5.27 2.54
N GLU A 154 -23.36 -4.25 2.99
CA GLU A 154 -24.49 -4.45 3.91
C GLU A 154 -25.61 -5.30 3.27
N GLU A 155 -25.84 -5.15 1.96
CA GLU A 155 -26.77 -5.96 1.18
C GLU A 155 -26.32 -7.42 1.07
N ILE A 156 -25.05 -7.66 0.71
CA ILE A 156 -24.45 -9.02 0.63
C ILE A 156 -24.57 -9.74 1.98
N LEU A 157 -24.30 -9.01 3.07
CA LEU A 157 -24.31 -9.59 4.42
C LEU A 157 -25.72 -9.74 5.01
N GLN A 158 -26.73 -9.04 4.47
CA GLN A 158 -28.12 -9.10 4.93
C GLN A 158 -28.27 -8.91 6.46
N GLY A 159 -27.44 -8.04 7.04
CA GLY A 159 -27.40 -7.77 8.48
C GLY A 159 -26.77 -8.86 9.35
N LYS A 160 -26.23 -9.93 8.76
CA LYS A 160 -25.45 -10.97 9.46
C LYS A 160 -23.98 -10.54 9.58
N PRO A 161 -23.29 -10.86 10.70
CA PRO A 161 -21.86 -10.63 10.80
C PRO A 161 -21.10 -11.56 9.84
N LEU A 162 -20.01 -11.05 9.25
CA LEU A 162 -19.05 -11.87 8.51
C LEU A 162 -17.91 -12.27 9.45
N THR A 163 -17.85 -13.54 9.81
CA THR A 163 -16.82 -14.10 10.70
C THR A 163 -15.83 -14.94 9.89
N LEU A 164 -14.54 -14.67 10.06
CA LEU A 164 -13.43 -15.27 9.31
C LEU A 164 -12.59 -16.16 10.23
N PRO A 165 -12.80 -17.49 10.23
CA PRO A 165 -12.01 -18.44 11.00
C PRO A 165 -10.64 -18.70 10.37
N PHE A 166 -9.58 -18.57 11.15
CA PHE A 166 -8.20 -18.80 10.71
C PHE A 166 -7.65 -20.11 11.28
N GLU A 167 -7.28 -21.03 10.40
CA GLU A 167 -6.82 -22.36 10.78
C GLU A 167 -5.74 -22.89 9.83
N GLY A 168 -4.62 -23.31 10.42
CA GLY A 168 -3.50 -23.88 9.69
C GLY A 168 -2.69 -22.83 8.94
N VAL A 169 -1.53 -23.28 8.43
CA VAL A 169 -0.57 -22.43 7.72
C VAL A 169 -0.24 -23.04 6.36
N ASP A 170 0.15 -22.18 5.43
CA ASP A 170 0.63 -22.58 4.10
C ASP A 170 1.54 -21.49 3.50
N THR A 171 2.04 -21.71 2.29
CA THR A 171 2.92 -20.77 1.59
C THR A 171 2.56 -20.56 0.13
N PHE A 172 2.83 -19.35 -0.37
CA PHE A 172 2.84 -19.10 -1.81
C PHE A 172 4.27 -19.25 -2.34
N GLY A 173 4.50 -20.29 -3.15
CA GLY A 173 5.80 -20.56 -3.77
C GLY A 173 6.95 -20.69 -2.78
N ASN A 174 6.67 -21.06 -1.52
CA ASN A 174 7.61 -21.05 -0.42
C ASN A 174 8.32 -19.68 -0.22
N GLN A 175 7.72 -18.57 -0.64
CA GLN A 175 8.26 -17.21 -0.46
C GLN A 175 7.46 -16.38 0.55
N VAL A 176 6.15 -16.63 0.64
CA VAL A 176 5.22 -15.93 1.53
C VAL A 176 4.57 -16.98 2.41
N GLY A 177 4.72 -16.85 3.73
CA GLY A 177 4.03 -17.70 4.71
C GLY A 177 2.78 -17.01 5.22
N PHE A 178 1.66 -17.73 5.22
CA PHE A 178 0.37 -17.19 5.65
C PHE A 178 -0.44 -18.20 6.48
N VAL A 179 -1.29 -17.68 7.36
CA VAL A 179 -2.37 -18.43 8.01
C VAL A 179 -3.53 -18.52 7.03
N LYS A 180 -4.10 -19.72 6.88
CA LYS A 180 -5.21 -19.97 5.97
C LYS A 180 -6.52 -19.51 6.59
N LEU A 181 -7.41 -19.02 5.74
CA LEU A 181 -8.83 -18.94 6.07
C LEU A 181 -9.41 -20.36 5.99
N ALA A 182 -10.11 -20.81 7.02
CA ALA A 182 -10.72 -22.14 7.03
C ALA A 182 -11.87 -22.22 6.02
N GLU A 183 -12.21 -23.42 5.56
CA GLU A 183 -13.36 -23.59 4.67
C GLU A 183 -14.68 -23.32 5.40
N GLY A 184 -15.68 -22.78 4.70
CA GLY A 184 -17.02 -22.60 5.24
C GLY A 184 -17.86 -21.54 4.52
N ASP A 185 -19.07 -21.31 5.03
CA ASP A 185 -20.08 -20.43 4.41
C ASP A 185 -19.65 -18.96 4.29
N HIS A 186 -18.64 -18.54 5.05
CA HIS A 186 -18.09 -17.18 5.03
C HIS A 186 -17.23 -16.90 3.78
N ILE A 187 -16.80 -17.93 3.04
CA ILE A 187 -15.97 -17.78 1.83
C ILE A 187 -16.75 -17.06 0.73
N ASN A 188 -17.96 -17.53 0.41
CA ASN A 188 -18.78 -16.97 -0.67
C ASN A 188 -19.08 -15.47 -0.50
N PRO A 189 -19.59 -14.97 0.64
CA PRO A 189 -19.82 -13.54 0.83
C PRO A 189 -18.51 -12.74 0.80
N LEU A 190 -17.39 -13.28 1.28
CA LEU A 190 -16.10 -12.60 1.19
C LEU A 190 -15.62 -12.45 -0.27
N LEU A 191 -15.78 -13.49 -1.10
CA LEU A 191 -15.48 -13.44 -2.53
C LEU A 191 -16.40 -12.44 -3.26
N GLU A 192 -17.69 -12.45 -2.94
CA GLU A 192 -18.67 -11.53 -3.52
C GLU A 192 -18.38 -10.07 -3.16
N ILE A 193 -17.95 -9.81 -1.92
CA ILE A 193 -17.48 -8.50 -1.47
C ILE A 193 -16.23 -8.08 -2.27
N ALA A 194 -15.27 -8.98 -2.46
CA ALA A 194 -14.04 -8.68 -3.23
C ALA A 194 -14.34 -8.35 -4.69
N ASP A 195 -15.21 -9.12 -5.34
CA ASP A 195 -15.62 -8.89 -6.73
C ASP A 195 -16.45 -7.61 -6.86
N THR A 196 -17.34 -7.33 -5.91
CA THR A 196 -18.10 -6.08 -5.87
C THR A 196 -17.18 -4.88 -5.67
N ALA A 197 -16.24 -4.95 -4.73
CA ALA A 197 -15.22 -3.93 -4.55
C ALA A 197 -14.43 -3.67 -5.85
N LYS A 198 -13.98 -4.73 -6.53
CA LYS A 198 -13.29 -4.61 -7.81
C LYS A 198 -14.14 -3.86 -8.84
N ARG A 199 -15.42 -4.23 -8.99
CA ARG A 199 -16.35 -3.56 -9.92
C ARG A 199 -16.56 -2.09 -9.56
N THR A 200 -16.91 -1.78 -8.31
CA THR A 200 -17.16 -0.40 -7.85
C THR A 200 -15.96 0.51 -8.10
N PHE A 201 -14.74 0.04 -7.83
CA PHE A 201 -13.53 0.82 -8.09
C PHE A 201 -13.26 0.98 -9.60
N GLN A 202 -13.43 -0.08 -10.40
CA GLN A 202 -13.23 -0.02 -11.85
C GLN A 202 -14.24 0.89 -12.56
N GLU A 203 -15.50 0.91 -12.11
CA GLU A 203 -16.55 1.80 -12.65
C GLU A 203 -16.24 3.29 -12.41
N LYS A 204 -15.46 3.59 -11.36
CA LYS A 204 -14.92 4.94 -11.10
C LYS A 204 -13.65 5.26 -11.88
N GLY A 205 -13.21 4.37 -12.76
CA GLY A 205 -11.99 4.53 -13.55
C GLY A 205 -10.70 4.18 -12.81
N VAL A 206 -10.79 3.56 -11.62
CA VAL A 206 -9.59 3.12 -10.89
C VAL A 206 -9.06 1.82 -11.50
N LEU A 207 -7.76 1.77 -11.74
CA LEU A 207 -7.08 0.54 -12.13
C LEU A 207 -6.95 -0.37 -10.90
N ALA A 208 -7.92 -1.26 -10.72
CA ALA A 208 -8.05 -2.15 -9.56
C ALA A 208 -8.16 -3.64 -9.93
N GLY A 209 -7.69 -4.49 -9.02
CA GLY A 209 -7.71 -5.94 -9.12
C GLY A 209 -6.50 -6.53 -9.86
N GLU A 210 -6.39 -7.86 -9.80
CA GLU A 210 -5.38 -8.63 -10.51
C GLU A 210 -6.05 -9.63 -11.48
N SER A 211 -5.24 -10.25 -12.34
CA SER A 211 -5.68 -11.36 -13.21
C SER A 211 -5.80 -12.68 -12.46
N LYS A 212 -5.08 -12.84 -11.34
CA LYS A 212 -5.13 -14.03 -10.51
C LYS A 212 -6.41 -14.06 -9.70
N THR A 213 -6.94 -15.26 -9.47
CA THR A 213 -8.08 -15.48 -8.58
C THR A 213 -7.74 -15.00 -7.18
N PHE A 214 -8.66 -14.26 -6.57
CA PHE A 214 -8.55 -13.82 -5.20
C PHE A 214 -8.47 -15.03 -4.26
N LYS A 215 -7.45 -15.07 -3.42
CA LYS A 215 -7.26 -16.08 -2.37
C LYS A 215 -7.05 -15.35 -1.04
N PRO A 216 -8.06 -15.25 -0.17
CA PRO A 216 -7.91 -14.58 1.12
C PRO A 216 -6.91 -15.34 1.99
N HIS A 217 -5.96 -14.61 2.57
CA HIS A 217 -4.91 -15.17 3.40
C HIS A 217 -4.39 -14.12 4.38
N LEU A 218 -3.83 -14.56 5.50
CA LEU A 218 -3.26 -13.69 6.52
C LEU A 218 -1.75 -13.88 6.60
N THR A 219 -0.98 -12.99 5.98
CA THR A 219 0.47 -13.13 5.87
C THR A 219 1.20 -12.86 7.18
N PHE A 220 2.01 -13.83 7.63
CA PHE A 220 2.88 -13.66 8.80
C PHE A 220 4.36 -13.47 8.42
N MET A 221 4.79 -13.86 7.21
CA MET A 221 6.16 -13.61 6.75
C MET A 221 6.29 -13.54 5.22
N LYS A 222 7.29 -12.80 4.74
CA LYS A 222 7.66 -12.71 3.31
C LYS A 222 9.18 -12.65 3.16
N LEU A 223 9.77 -13.53 2.35
CA LEU A 223 11.22 -13.53 2.08
C LEU A 223 11.66 -12.32 1.23
N SER A 224 10.74 -11.72 0.47
CA SER A 224 11.02 -10.52 -0.33
C SER A 224 11.42 -9.30 0.52
N ARG A 225 11.04 -9.27 1.81
CA ARG A 225 11.47 -8.23 2.78
C ARG A 225 12.96 -8.26 3.05
N THR A 226 13.60 -9.39 2.77
CA THR A 226 14.99 -9.65 3.10
C THR A 226 15.73 -10.24 1.91
N PRO A 227 15.93 -9.49 0.81
CA PRO A 227 16.53 -10.01 -0.43
C PRO A 227 17.91 -10.65 -0.22
N TRP A 228 18.67 -10.16 0.75
CA TRP A 228 19.98 -10.68 1.12
C TRP A 228 19.94 -12.11 1.70
N LEU A 229 18.82 -12.58 2.28
CA LEU A 229 18.70 -13.95 2.77
C LEU A 229 18.93 -14.98 1.66
N ARG A 230 18.51 -14.67 0.43
CA ARG A 230 18.77 -15.52 -0.74
C ARG A 230 20.27 -15.71 -0.99
N LYS A 231 21.07 -14.66 -0.81
CA LYS A 231 22.54 -14.71 -0.93
C LYS A 231 23.19 -15.53 0.19
N LYS A 232 22.51 -15.66 1.33
CA LYS A 232 22.93 -16.48 2.48
C LYS A 232 22.33 -17.90 2.48
N GLY A 233 21.83 -18.36 1.33
CA GLY A 233 21.33 -19.73 1.14
C GLY A 233 19.86 -19.95 1.52
N VAL A 234 19.17 -18.97 2.12
CA VAL A 234 17.74 -19.07 2.45
C VAL A 234 16.93 -18.63 1.24
N LYS A 235 16.67 -19.57 0.33
CA LYS A 235 15.93 -19.33 -0.92
C LYS A 235 14.42 -19.57 -0.79
N LYS A 236 14.00 -20.41 0.15
CA LYS A 236 12.61 -20.87 0.35
C LYS A 236 12.33 -21.02 1.84
N ILE A 237 11.06 -20.87 2.23
CA ILE A 237 10.57 -21.21 3.56
C ILE A 237 10.46 -22.74 3.62
N ASP A 238 11.26 -23.38 4.47
CA ASP A 238 11.21 -24.82 4.72
C ASP A 238 9.91 -25.15 5.50
N PRO A 239 9.04 -26.03 5.01
CA PRO A 239 7.80 -26.39 5.70
C PRO A 239 7.98 -26.89 7.15
N LYS A 240 9.14 -27.46 7.48
CA LYS A 240 9.44 -27.94 8.84
C LYS A 240 9.36 -26.84 9.89
N VAL A 241 9.67 -25.59 9.52
CA VAL A 241 9.70 -24.48 10.48
C VAL A 241 8.33 -24.16 11.08
N TYR A 242 7.25 -24.54 10.38
CA TYR A 242 5.87 -24.28 10.81
C TYR A 242 5.03 -25.57 10.96
N GLU A 243 5.65 -26.75 10.93
CA GLU A 243 4.97 -28.05 10.97
C GLU A 243 4.01 -28.19 12.16
N LYS A 244 4.39 -27.67 13.34
CA LYS A 244 3.56 -27.68 14.55
C LYS A 244 2.25 -26.90 14.42
N PHE A 245 2.11 -26.06 13.39
CA PHE A 245 0.99 -25.13 13.21
C PHE A 245 0.11 -25.44 11.99
N ILE A 246 0.36 -26.55 11.27
CA ILE A 246 -0.37 -26.89 10.03
C ILE A 246 -1.89 -27.05 10.20
N SER A 247 -2.34 -27.39 11.41
CA SER A 247 -3.74 -27.52 11.82
C SER A 247 -4.10 -26.66 13.04
N HIS A 248 -3.25 -25.69 13.40
CA HIS A 248 -3.51 -24.84 14.56
C HIS A 248 -4.66 -23.88 14.29
N ARG A 249 -5.62 -23.80 15.21
CA ARG A 249 -6.73 -22.83 15.16
C ARG A 249 -6.26 -21.52 15.81
N PHE A 250 -6.10 -20.47 14.99
CA PHE A 250 -5.62 -19.17 15.44
C PHE A 250 -6.73 -18.30 16.03
N GLY A 251 -7.99 -18.54 15.65
CA GLY A 251 -9.16 -17.81 16.13
C GLY A 251 -10.05 -17.33 14.99
N GLU A 252 -10.96 -16.42 15.31
CA GLU A 252 -11.96 -15.91 14.37
C GLU A 252 -11.95 -14.37 14.38
N GLU A 253 -11.92 -13.76 13.19
CA GLU A 253 -12.01 -12.31 13.02
C GLU A 253 -13.41 -11.95 12.53
N VAL A 254 -14.14 -11.12 13.28
CA VAL A 254 -15.40 -10.54 12.81
C VAL A 254 -15.08 -9.28 12.01
N VAL A 255 -15.49 -9.24 10.74
CA VAL A 255 -15.22 -8.10 9.86
C VAL A 255 -16.01 -6.88 10.31
N HIS A 256 -15.30 -5.93 10.91
CA HIS A 256 -15.87 -4.68 11.42
C HIS A 256 -15.58 -3.47 10.55
N CYS A 257 -14.46 -3.45 9.83
CA CYS A 257 -14.11 -2.36 8.94
C CYS A 257 -13.33 -2.82 7.72
N ILE A 258 -13.38 -1.99 6.68
CA ILE A 258 -12.50 -2.07 5.51
C ILE A 258 -11.81 -0.73 5.36
N ASP A 259 -10.49 -0.78 5.25
CA ASP A 259 -9.62 0.38 5.16
C ASP A 259 -9.02 0.51 3.76
N LEU A 260 -9.02 1.73 3.20
CA LEU A 260 -8.21 2.06 2.04
C LEU A 260 -6.81 2.46 2.51
N CYS A 261 -5.86 1.56 2.32
CA CYS A 261 -4.50 1.68 2.84
C CYS A 261 -3.51 2.00 1.73
N SER A 262 -2.56 2.90 2.04
CA SER A 262 -1.38 3.10 1.22
C SER A 262 -0.35 2.02 1.52
N MET A 263 0.26 1.48 0.47
CA MET A 263 1.38 0.56 0.61
C MET A 263 2.70 1.31 0.88
N LEU A 264 2.81 2.56 0.40
CA LEU A 264 4.08 3.26 0.31
C LEU A 264 4.26 4.38 1.36
N LYS A 265 3.17 4.91 1.91
CA LYS A 265 3.23 5.95 2.94
C LYS A 265 3.69 5.36 4.28
N LYS A 266 4.29 6.21 5.11
CA LYS A 266 4.74 5.86 6.45
C LYS A 266 3.59 5.25 7.26
N LYS A 267 3.87 4.10 7.89
CA LYS A 267 2.95 3.41 8.78
C LYS A 267 2.56 4.27 9.98
N GLN A 268 1.40 3.96 10.55
CA GLN A 268 0.91 4.57 11.78
C GLN A 268 1.79 4.16 12.97
N SER A 269 1.67 4.88 14.10
CA SER A 269 2.44 4.61 15.32
C SER A 269 2.18 3.22 15.92
N ASN A 270 1.02 2.62 15.66
CA ASN A 270 0.68 1.26 16.06
C ASN A 270 1.25 0.19 15.10
N GLY A 271 1.94 0.58 14.03
CA GLY A 271 2.51 -0.33 13.03
C GLY A 271 1.56 -0.72 11.89
N TYR A 272 0.31 -0.24 11.90
CA TYR A 272 -0.64 -0.45 10.82
C TYR A 272 -0.35 0.48 9.63
N TYR A 273 -0.88 0.14 8.46
CA TYR A 273 -0.70 0.92 7.24
C TYR A 273 -1.30 2.32 7.36
N HIS A 274 -0.79 3.28 6.59
CA HIS A 274 -1.43 4.58 6.46
C HIS A 274 -2.81 4.41 5.82
N CYS A 275 -3.86 4.87 6.49
CA CYS A 275 -5.23 4.79 5.99
C CYS A 275 -5.70 6.13 5.43
N GLU A 276 -6.15 6.14 4.18
CA GLU A 276 -6.78 7.31 3.56
C GLU A 276 -8.24 7.46 4.03
N SER A 277 -8.94 6.33 4.15
CA SER A 277 -10.33 6.26 4.62
C SER A 277 -10.67 4.86 5.10
N SER A 278 -11.78 4.76 5.81
CA SER A 278 -12.28 3.53 6.43
C SER A 278 -13.81 3.53 6.39
N ILE A 279 -14.41 2.37 6.11
CA ILE A 279 -15.85 2.12 6.32
C ILE A 279 -16.05 1.11 7.44
N VAL A 280 -17.10 1.30 8.23
CA VAL A 280 -17.51 0.37 9.28
C VAL A 280 -18.71 -0.45 8.80
N ILE A 281 -18.64 -1.76 8.99
CA ILE A 281 -19.62 -2.76 8.56
C ILE A 281 -20.36 -3.29 9.80
N GLY A 282 -21.65 -3.61 9.64
CA GLY A 282 -22.44 -4.25 10.71
C GLY A 282 -22.92 -3.32 11.82
N LYS A 283 -22.53 -2.03 11.81
CA LYS A 283 -23.25 -1.01 12.59
C LYS A 283 -24.46 -0.57 11.79
N LYS A 284 -25.66 -0.93 12.25
CA LYS A 284 -26.85 -0.11 11.95
C LYS A 284 -26.49 1.33 12.33
N PRO A 285 -26.88 2.37 11.58
CA PRO A 285 -26.83 3.73 12.10
C PRO A 285 -27.74 3.78 13.33
N VAL A 286 -27.16 3.62 14.52
CA VAL A 286 -27.91 3.72 15.78
C VAL A 286 -27.98 5.21 16.11
N GLY A 287 -28.78 5.92 15.30
CA GLY A 287 -29.14 7.32 15.54
C GLY A 287 -28.97 8.20 14.32
N ILE A 288 -29.92 9.14 14.17
CA ILE A 288 -29.89 10.27 13.23
C ILE A 288 -28.52 10.99 13.24
N ARG A 289 -27.83 11.00 14.39
CA ARG A 289 -26.52 11.63 14.56
C ARG A 289 -25.41 10.99 13.72
N ASP A 290 -25.39 9.67 13.58
CA ASP A 290 -24.37 8.98 12.79
C ASP A 290 -24.60 9.18 11.28
N LEU A 291 -25.87 9.21 10.86
CA LEU A 291 -26.23 9.58 9.48
C LEU A 291 -25.84 11.02 9.16
N ILE A 292 -26.07 11.95 10.10
CA ILE A 292 -25.64 13.34 9.96
C ILE A 292 -24.12 13.43 9.89
N ASN A 293 -23.39 12.73 10.75
CA ASN A 293 -21.92 12.76 10.75
C ASN A 293 -21.34 12.22 9.44
N GLU A 294 -21.91 11.13 8.91
CA GLU A 294 -21.52 10.56 7.63
C GLU A 294 -21.83 11.51 6.46
N ALA A 295 -23.03 12.10 6.44
CA ALA A 295 -23.40 13.10 5.44
C ALA A 295 -22.50 14.35 5.49
N LEU A 296 -22.22 14.86 6.70
CA LEU A 296 -21.30 15.97 6.92
C LEU A 296 -19.88 15.64 6.48
N ARG A 297 -19.43 14.40 6.70
CA ARG A 297 -18.11 13.95 6.25
C ARG A 297 -18.02 13.96 4.72
N ARG A 298 -19.05 13.48 4.01
CA ARG A 298 -19.12 13.52 2.54
C ARG A 298 -19.12 14.95 2.00
N GLU A 299 -19.97 15.82 2.55
CA GLU A 299 -19.99 17.23 2.18
C GLU A 299 -18.64 17.91 2.42
N ARG A 300 -18.01 17.64 3.57
CA ARG A 300 -16.68 18.19 3.89
C ARG A 300 -15.61 17.70 2.90
N MET A 301 -15.64 16.44 2.49
CA MET A 301 -14.71 15.90 1.49
C MET A 301 -14.93 16.54 0.12
N GLY A 302 -16.18 16.64 -0.33
CA GLY A 302 -16.53 17.30 -1.58
C GLY A 302 -16.11 18.78 -1.59
N LEU A 303 -16.31 19.49 -0.47
CA LEU A 303 -15.88 20.87 -0.32
C LEU A 303 -14.35 21.00 -0.31
N LYS A 304 -13.64 20.10 0.39
CA LYS A 304 -12.18 20.08 0.44
C LYS A 304 -11.57 19.87 -0.95
N SER A 305 -12.16 18.97 -1.74
CA SER A 305 -11.77 18.73 -3.14
C SER A 305 -11.99 19.99 -4.00
N LYS A 306 -13.16 20.64 -3.90
CA LYS A 306 -13.42 21.91 -4.62
C LYS A 306 -12.46 23.03 -4.23
N VAL A 307 -12.18 23.19 -2.93
CA VAL A 307 -11.22 24.19 -2.44
C VAL A 307 -9.83 23.93 -3.03
N LYS A 308 -9.41 22.66 -3.09
CA LYS A 308 -8.15 22.27 -3.70
C LYS A 308 -8.12 22.62 -5.20
N GLN A 309 -9.17 22.30 -5.95
CA GLN A 309 -9.27 22.65 -7.37
C GLN A 309 -9.21 24.17 -7.60
N ILE A 310 -9.85 24.96 -6.74
CA ILE A 310 -9.77 26.43 -6.79
C ILE A 310 -8.33 26.89 -6.52
N LYS A 311 -7.65 26.34 -5.51
CA LYS A 311 -6.24 26.66 -5.22
C LYS A 311 -5.34 26.37 -6.43
N GLU A 312 -5.51 25.21 -7.07
CA GLU A 312 -4.76 24.85 -8.27
C GLU A 312 -5.07 25.78 -9.45
N LEU A 313 -6.33 26.16 -9.65
CA LEU A 313 -6.73 27.11 -10.68
C LEU A 313 -6.08 28.48 -10.45
N MET A 314 -6.08 28.97 -9.21
CA MET A 314 -5.44 30.23 -8.81
C MET A 314 -3.92 30.22 -8.95
N LEU A 315 -3.28 29.04 -8.92
CA LEU A 315 -1.85 28.88 -9.14
C LEU A 315 -1.45 28.85 -10.62
N ARG A 316 -2.41 28.73 -11.55
CA ARG A 316 -2.10 28.71 -12.99
C ARG A 316 -1.56 30.08 -13.44
N PRO A 317 -0.41 30.14 -14.17
CA PRO A 317 0.20 31.39 -14.61
C PRO A 317 -0.75 32.30 -15.40
N GLU A 318 -1.59 31.72 -16.26
CA GLU A 318 -2.58 32.47 -17.04
C GLU A 318 -3.67 33.10 -16.16
N THR A 319 -4.10 32.38 -15.12
CA THR A 319 -5.09 32.87 -14.16
C THR A 319 -4.48 33.98 -13.31
N GLN A 320 -3.24 33.80 -12.83
CA GLN A 320 -2.50 34.84 -12.13
C GLN A 320 -2.26 36.08 -13.00
N ALA A 321 -1.91 35.91 -14.27
CA ALA A 321 -1.70 37.02 -15.21
C ALA A 321 -2.99 37.76 -15.57
N ARG A 322 -4.14 37.07 -15.62
CA ARG A 322 -5.47 37.71 -15.76
C ARG A 322 -5.84 38.49 -14.51
N ILE A 323 -5.64 37.89 -13.33
CA ILE A 323 -5.87 38.57 -12.04
C ILE A 323 -5.01 39.84 -11.97
N ARG A 324 -3.70 39.76 -12.25
CA ARG A 324 -2.80 40.93 -12.25
C ARG A 324 -3.27 42.02 -13.20
N ARG A 325 -3.64 41.69 -14.45
CA ARG A 325 -4.15 42.67 -15.41
C ARG A 325 -5.42 43.38 -14.95
N GLU A 326 -6.35 42.68 -14.31
CA GLU A 326 -7.58 43.28 -13.77
C GLU A 326 -7.29 44.22 -12.59
N PHE A 327 -6.30 43.90 -11.76
CA PHE A 327 -5.87 44.76 -10.66
C PHE A 327 -5.05 45.98 -11.15
N GLU A 328 -4.20 45.81 -12.16
CA GLU A 328 -3.46 46.90 -12.81
C GLU A 328 -4.39 47.84 -13.60
N GLY A 329 -5.43 47.29 -14.25
CA GLY A 329 -6.45 48.07 -14.96
C GLY A 329 -7.34 48.91 -14.04
N ARG A 330 -7.46 48.56 -12.75
CA ARG A 330 -8.18 49.35 -11.74
C ARG A 330 -7.32 50.43 -11.07
N SER A 331 -5.99 50.31 -11.09
CA SER A 331 -5.08 51.32 -10.53
C SER A 331 -4.96 52.60 -11.35
N ILE A 332 -5.62 52.71 -12.50
CA ILE A 332 -5.60 53.93 -13.33
C ILE A 332 -6.60 55.00 -12.83
N ASN A 333 -7.49 54.71 -11.87
CA ASN A 333 -8.53 55.65 -11.42
C ASN A 333 -8.50 56.06 -9.94
N HIS A 334 -7.35 55.99 -9.26
CA HIS A 334 -7.14 56.83 -8.07
C HIS A 334 -5.66 57.19 -7.89
N SER A 335 -5.32 58.41 -8.29
CA SER A 335 -4.13 59.10 -7.86
C SER A 335 -4.24 59.46 -6.38
N TYR A 336 -3.63 58.67 -5.49
CA TYR A 336 -3.08 59.17 -4.23
C TYR A 336 -1.85 58.34 -3.83
N GLN A 337 -0.74 59.05 -3.64
CA GLN A 337 0.55 58.53 -3.20
C GLN A 337 0.43 57.79 -1.85
N GLY A 338 1.02 56.61 -1.73
CA GLY A 338 1.22 55.98 -0.42
C GLY A 338 1.62 54.51 -0.44
N LYS A 339 2.93 54.27 -0.31
CA LYS A 339 3.63 53.06 0.17
C LYS A 339 3.18 51.69 -0.37
N GLU A 340 4.07 51.13 -1.18
CA GLU A 340 4.17 49.73 -1.54
C GLU A 340 4.19 48.84 -0.27
N VAL A 341 3.12 48.07 -0.06
CA VAL A 341 3.08 46.99 0.93
C VAL A 341 2.62 45.74 0.18
N ASP A 342 3.47 44.73 0.20
CA ASP A 342 3.31 43.46 -0.51
C ASP A 342 2.21 42.60 0.17
N TYR A 343 0.97 42.77 -0.29
CA TYR A 343 -0.23 42.09 0.21
C TYR A 343 -0.32 40.60 -0.19
N PHE A 344 0.59 40.09 -1.03
CA PHE A 344 0.51 38.72 -1.53
C PHE A 344 1.05 37.65 -0.56
N SER A 345 1.77 38.04 0.50
CA SER A 345 2.31 37.09 1.48
C SER A 345 1.27 36.60 2.51
N THR A 346 0.15 37.32 2.70
CA THR A 346 -0.75 37.08 3.84
C THR A 346 -1.94 36.16 3.52
N ILE A 347 -2.21 35.86 2.25
CA ILE A 347 -3.41 35.08 1.85
C ILE A 347 -3.14 33.57 1.70
N LEU A 348 -1.89 33.13 1.88
CA LEU A 348 -1.45 31.77 1.54
C LEU A 348 -0.96 30.89 2.72
N THR A 349 -1.29 31.24 3.97
CA THR A 349 -1.04 30.36 5.14
C THR A 349 -2.28 29.55 5.53
#